data_AF-A0A935EKN7-F1
#
_entry.id   AF-A0A935EKN7-F1
#
_cell.length_a   1.000
_cell.length_b   1.000
_cell.length_c   1.000
_cell.angle_alpha   90.00
_cell.angle_beta   90.00
_cell.angle_gamma   90.00
#
_symmetry.space_group_name_H-M   'P 1'
#
loop_
_entity.id
_entity.type
_entity.pdbx_description
1 polymer ?
#
loop_
_entity_poly.entity_id
_entity_poly.type
_entity_poly.pdbx_seq_one_letter_code
_entity_poly.pdbx_strand_id
1 'polypeptide(L)'
;MLSVYADNFRVMQVSGRNELGAWSGPDRADNYLSIAGGLWGFASWRRAWLALGGFQRADGRRPWRVDGQREIQDACTEAHLAALRQQFEGAAPMDWDNEWTCRRMLLGGLAVIPPVNLVCHTGYGGDSTHHARADHLKAHTPVGRLAGHPPRVWQTPRAELARLTILLDYLDRIRQPMAARRIYRTGIHRRPEAGRGEAVQAHLLPFLYPDDALRALSQFKAVCPPSPELARLLQPLEAALTSL
;
A
#
# COMPACT_ATOMS: atom_id res chain seq x y z
N MET A 1 -17.05 -13.85 2.60
CA MET A 1 -15.59 -13.63 2.56
C MET A 1 -14.85 -14.21 3.75
N LEU A 2 -15.18 -13.86 5.00
CA LEU A 2 -14.44 -14.38 6.16
C LEU A 2 -14.46 -15.90 6.31
N SER A 3 -15.58 -16.56 5.97
CA SER A 3 -15.67 -18.03 5.96
C SER A 3 -14.76 -18.68 4.90
N VAL A 4 -14.65 -18.05 3.72
CA VAL A 4 -13.84 -18.53 2.58
C VAL A 4 -12.36 -18.62 2.95
N TYR A 5 -11.87 -17.71 3.80
CA TYR A 5 -10.47 -17.62 4.22
C TYR A 5 -10.27 -18.00 5.69
N ALA A 6 -11.23 -18.67 6.33
CA ALA A 6 -11.16 -18.98 7.76
C ALA A 6 -9.94 -19.85 8.12
N ASP A 7 -9.57 -20.78 7.25
CA ASP A 7 -8.49 -21.74 7.49
C ASP A 7 -7.16 -21.33 6.85
N ASN A 8 -7.14 -20.21 6.11
CA ASN A 8 -5.90 -19.67 5.54
C ASN A 8 -5.28 -18.67 6.53
N PHE A 9 -4.33 -19.14 7.34
CA PHE A 9 -3.65 -18.33 8.36
C PHE A 9 -2.73 -17.26 7.77
N ARG A 10 -2.36 -17.34 6.49
CA ARG A 10 -1.63 -16.27 5.81
C ARG A 10 -2.53 -15.07 5.56
N VAL A 11 -3.86 -15.27 5.45
CA VAL A 11 -4.81 -14.16 5.25
C VAL A 11 -5.19 -13.59 6.61
N MET A 12 -4.80 -12.34 6.83
CA MET A 12 -4.99 -11.63 8.09
C MET A 12 -6.09 -10.57 8.03
N GLN A 13 -6.44 -10.08 6.83
CA GLN A 13 -7.53 -9.12 6.67
C GLN A 13 -8.32 -9.34 5.39
N VAL A 14 -9.60 -9.00 5.44
CA VAL A 14 -10.45 -8.76 4.27
C VAL A 14 -10.73 -7.27 4.23
N SER A 15 -10.24 -6.58 3.20
CA SER A 15 -10.45 -5.14 3.05
C SER A 15 -11.69 -4.84 2.21
N GLY A 16 -12.40 -3.76 2.53
CA GLY A 16 -13.36 -3.14 1.62
C GLY A 16 -12.72 -2.14 0.65
N ARG A 17 -11.43 -1.83 0.84
CA ARG A 17 -10.71 -0.76 0.17
C ARG A 17 -9.77 -1.30 -0.89
N ASN A 18 -9.89 -0.75 -2.10
CA ASN A 18 -8.87 -0.88 -3.14
C ASN A 18 -8.27 0.50 -3.40
N GLU A 19 -7.01 0.70 -3.04
CA GLU A 19 -6.38 2.03 -3.10
C GLU A 19 -6.12 2.49 -4.53
N LEU A 20 -6.01 1.57 -5.48
CA LEU A 20 -5.97 1.88 -6.92
C LEU A 20 -7.35 2.27 -7.48
N GLY A 21 -8.41 2.20 -6.66
CA GLY A 21 -9.81 2.42 -7.05
C GLY A 21 -10.42 1.24 -7.79
N ALA A 22 -9.71 0.67 -8.77
CA ALA A 22 -10.01 -0.65 -9.32
C ALA A 22 -8.75 -1.36 -9.81
N TRP A 23 -8.75 -2.69 -9.83
CA TRP A 23 -7.73 -3.54 -10.42
C TRP A 23 -8.37 -4.82 -10.95
N SER A 24 -8.18 -5.11 -12.23
CA SER A 24 -8.84 -6.25 -12.90
C SER A 24 -7.94 -7.49 -13.04
N GLY A 25 -6.64 -7.35 -12.74
CA GLY A 25 -5.65 -8.42 -12.93
C GLY A 25 -5.67 -9.06 -14.33
N PRO A 26 -4.87 -10.11 -14.55
CA PRO A 26 -4.94 -10.88 -15.80
C PRO A 26 -6.16 -11.79 -15.87
N ASP A 27 -6.75 -12.15 -14.74
CA ASP A 27 -7.75 -13.22 -14.59
C ASP A 27 -9.14 -12.76 -14.17
N ARG A 28 -9.36 -11.44 -13.99
CA ARG A 28 -10.66 -10.83 -13.69
C ARG A 28 -11.38 -11.49 -12.50
N ALA A 29 -10.64 -11.68 -11.41
CA ALA A 29 -11.17 -12.26 -10.18
C ALA A 29 -12.09 -11.33 -9.37
N ASP A 30 -12.92 -11.93 -8.52
CA ASP A 30 -13.77 -11.20 -7.56
C ASP A 30 -13.04 -10.66 -6.34
N ASN A 31 -11.80 -11.08 -6.14
CA ASN A 31 -10.91 -10.61 -5.09
C ASN A 31 -9.49 -11.04 -5.39
N TYR A 32 -8.54 -10.36 -4.75
CA TYR A 32 -7.11 -10.63 -4.91
C TYR A 32 -6.43 -10.67 -3.57
N LEU A 33 -5.44 -11.55 -3.44
CA LEU A 33 -4.54 -11.53 -2.29
C LEU A 33 -3.39 -10.56 -2.57
N SER A 34 -3.04 -9.74 -1.60
CA SER A 34 -1.91 -8.81 -1.67
C SER A 34 -1.26 -8.66 -0.30
N ILE A 35 0.05 -8.43 -0.25
CA ILE A 35 0.73 -8.03 0.99
C ILE A 35 0.39 -6.58 1.35
N ALA A 36 0.12 -5.73 0.36
CA ALA A 36 -0.43 -4.39 0.58
C ALA A 36 -1.96 -4.45 0.71
N GLY A 37 -2.58 -3.47 1.38
CA GLY A 37 -4.03 -3.41 1.50
C GLY A 37 -4.51 -2.36 2.49
N GLY A 38 -5.55 -1.63 2.11
CA GLY A 38 -6.15 -0.59 2.96
C GLY A 38 -6.93 -1.15 4.14
N LEU A 39 -7.09 -0.35 5.19
CA LEU A 39 -7.81 -0.73 6.40
C LEU A 39 -9.27 -0.27 6.42
N TRP A 40 -9.67 0.65 5.56
CA TRP A 40 -11.06 1.13 5.60
C TRP A 40 -12.04 0.03 5.19
N GLY A 41 -13.07 -0.14 6.02
CA GLY A 41 -14.06 -1.21 5.85
C GLY A 41 -13.47 -2.61 5.95
N PHE A 42 -12.36 -2.80 6.68
CA PHE A 42 -11.78 -4.13 6.85
C PHE A 42 -12.52 -4.98 7.89
N ALA A 43 -12.44 -6.29 7.71
CA ALA A 43 -12.80 -7.29 8.69
C ALA A 43 -11.62 -8.26 8.87
N SER A 44 -11.50 -8.81 10.07
CA SER A 44 -10.42 -9.73 10.44
C SER A 44 -10.91 -10.78 11.43
N TRP A 45 -10.02 -11.66 11.87
CA TRP A 45 -10.27 -12.75 12.79
C TRP A 45 -9.46 -12.58 14.06
N ARG A 46 -9.99 -13.10 15.18
CA ARG A 46 -9.28 -13.14 16.47
C ARG A 46 -7.87 -13.74 16.35
N ARG A 47 -7.68 -14.78 15.54
CA ARG A 47 -6.37 -15.41 15.30
C ARG A 47 -5.32 -14.45 14.72
N ALA A 48 -5.74 -13.53 13.85
CA ALA A 48 -4.82 -12.58 13.22
C ALA A 48 -4.33 -11.54 14.24
N TRP A 49 -5.21 -11.05 15.12
CA TRP A 49 -4.84 -10.17 16.23
C TRP A 49 -3.90 -10.86 17.23
N LEU A 50 -4.16 -12.12 17.57
CA LEU A 50 -3.27 -12.89 18.46
C LEU A 50 -1.88 -13.11 17.84
N ALA A 51 -1.80 -13.33 16.52
CA ALA A 51 -0.52 -13.42 15.83
C ALA A 51 0.30 -12.13 15.94
N LEU A 52 -0.36 -10.96 16.00
CA LEU A 52 0.32 -9.69 16.26
C LEU A 52 0.78 -9.56 17.72
N GLY A 53 0.03 -10.09 18.69
CA GLY A 53 0.39 -10.08 20.10
C GLY A 53 1.66 -10.90 20.41
N GLY A 54 1.93 -11.95 19.62
CA GLY A 54 3.19 -12.70 19.66
C GLY A 54 4.37 -12.00 18.96
N PHE A 55 4.15 -10.87 18.29
CA PHE A 55 5.20 -10.10 17.63
C PHE A 55 5.94 -9.24 18.67
N GLN A 56 7.08 -9.74 19.15
CA GLN A 56 7.93 -9.03 20.11
C GLN A 56 8.85 -8.01 19.43
N ARG A 57 9.04 -6.85 20.07
CA ARG A 57 9.99 -5.81 19.66
C ARG A 57 11.40 -6.19 20.09
N ALA A 58 12.32 -6.36 19.13
CA ALA A 58 13.80 -6.28 19.20
C ALA A 58 14.61 -6.85 20.40
N ASP A 59 14.04 -7.41 21.46
CA ASP A 59 14.73 -7.91 22.65
C ASP A 59 14.80 -9.44 22.76
N GLY A 60 14.56 -10.14 21.65
CA GLY A 60 15.42 -11.29 21.37
C GLY A 60 14.80 -12.68 21.29
N ARG A 61 13.67 -12.86 20.59
CA ARG A 61 13.46 -14.06 19.75
C ARG A 61 12.41 -13.77 18.65
N ARG A 62 12.88 -13.81 17.39
CA ARG A 62 12.15 -13.39 16.17
C ARG A 62 10.85 -14.19 15.97
N PRO A 63 9.76 -13.54 15.48
CA PRO A 63 8.88 -14.18 14.53
C PRO A 63 9.27 -13.91 13.06
N TRP A 64 10.14 -14.76 12.51
CA TRP A 64 9.82 -15.53 11.31
C TRP A 64 9.69 -14.73 9.99
N ARG A 65 10.68 -14.91 9.12
CA ARG A 65 10.36 -15.12 7.70
C ARG A 65 9.43 -16.32 7.67
N VAL A 66 8.17 -16.13 7.31
CA VAL A 66 7.34 -17.26 6.91
C VAL A 66 7.98 -17.78 5.62
N ASP A 67 8.42 -19.04 5.60
CA ASP A 67 8.86 -19.70 4.38
C ASP A 67 7.80 -19.47 3.28
N GLY A 68 8.21 -18.92 2.13
CA GLY A 68 7.29 -18.54 1.05
C GLY A 68 7.00 -17.04 0.88
N GLN A 69 7.62 -16.14 1.67
CA GLN A 69 7.54 -14.69 1.43
C GLN A 69 8.17 -14.26 0.09
N ARG A 70 9.19 -14.99 -0.40
CA ARG A 70 9.89 -14.69 -1.67
C ARG A 70 8.98 -14.67 -2.90
N GLU A 71 7.90 -15.46 -2.91
CA GLU A 71 6.97 -15.53 -4.04
C GLU A 71 6.10 -14.26 -4.19
N ILE A 72 6.11 -13.39 -3.18
CA ILE A 72 5.22 -12.22 -3.04
C ILE A 72 6.01 -10.90 -3.18
N GLN A 73 7.34 -10.98 -3.21
CA GLN A 73 8.23 -9.86 -2.92
C GLN A 73 9.11 -9.55 -4.13
N ASP A 74 8.78 -8.46 -4.82
CA ASP A 74 9.70 -7.81 -5.75
C ASP A 74 10.61 -6.81 -5.01
N ALA A 75 11.64 -6.30 -5.69
CA ALA A 75 12.60 -5.37 -5.10
C ALA A 75 11.96 -4.07 -4.56
N CYS A 76 10.86 -3.61 -5.18
CA CYS A 76 10.15 -2.42 -4.73
C CYS A 76 9.44 -2.69 -3.39
N THR A 77 8.77 -3.83 -3.30
CA THR A 77 8.07 -4.29 -2.10
C THR A 77 9.06 -4.57 -0.96
N GLU A 78 10.21 -5.19 -1.25
CA GLU A 78 11.28 -5.41 -0.26
C GLU A 78 11.82 -4.09 0.30
N ALA A 79 12.06 -3.10 -0.55
CA ALA A 79 12.52 -1.78 -0.10
C ALA A 79 11.48 -1.08 0.79
N HIS A 80 10.19 -1.25 0.51
CA HIS A 80 9.13 -0.77 1.39
C HIS A 80 9.10 -1.52 2.74
N LEU A 81 9.22 -2.85 2.73
CA LEU A 81 9.27 -3.65 3.96
C LEU A 81 10.49 -3.33 4.83
N ALA A 82 11.64 -3.02 4.22
CA ALA A 82 12.83 -2.53 4.92
C ALA A 82 12.52 -1.21 5.64
N ALA A 83 11.96 -0.23 4.93
CA ALA A 83 11.54 1.04 5.53
C ALA A 83 10.51 0.88 6.67
N LEU A 84 9.53 -0.04 6.52
CA LEU A 84 8.59 -0.36 7.60
C LEU A 84 9.28 -0.97 8.82
N ARG A 85 10.28 -1.84 8.60
CA ARG A 85 11.08 -2.44 9.68
C ARG A 85 11.86 -1.38 10.43
N GLN A 86 12.54 -0.48 9.71
CA GLN A 86 13.27 0.65 10.31
C GLN A 86 12.33 1.52 11.15
N GLN A 87 11.16 1.86 10.63
CA GLN A 87 10.16 2.65 11.36
C GLN A 87 9.68 1.92 12.62
N PHE A 88 9.41 0.62 12.52
CA PHE A 88 8.94 -0.19 13.63
C PHE A 88 9.98 -0.37 14.74
N GLU A 89 11.26 -0.50 14.37
CA GLU A 89 12.39 -0.64 15.30
C GLU A 89 12.78 0.69 15.98
N GLY A 90 12.44 1.84 15.39
CA GLY A 90 12.73 3.18 15.91
C GLY A 90 12.03 3.58 17.23
N ALA A 91 11.40 2.63 17.93
CA ALA A 91 10.78 2.74 19.26
C ALA A 91 9.65 3.77 19.44
N ALA A 92 9.31 4.56 18.43
CA ALA A 92 8.17 5.49 18.51
C ALA A 92 6.85 4.73 18.73
N PRO A 93 5.94 5.25 19.57
CA PRO A 93 4.56 4.78 19.60
C PRO A 93 3.92 4.94 18.22
N MET A 94 3.16 3.93 17.80
CA MET A 94 2.40 3.94 16.56
C MET A 94 0.92 3.82 16.89
N ASP A 95 0.07 4.52 16.15
CA ASP A 95 -1.37 4.28 16.20
C ASP A 95 -1.70 2.84 15.79
N TRP A 96 -2.81 2.31 16.31
CA TRP A 96 -3.16 0.89 16.18
C TRP A 96 -3.26 0.43 14.71
N ASP A 97 -3.66 1.32 13.81
CA ASP A 97 -3.85 1.07 12.38
C ASP A 97 -2.51 0.97 11.65
N ASN A 98 -1.58 1.87 11.97
CA ASN A 98 -0.20 1.82 11.51
C ASN A 98 0.50 0.57 12.05
N GLU A 99 0.32 0.27 13.33
CA GLU A 99 0.88 -0.93 13.95
C GLU A 99 0.33 -2.21 13.30
N TRP A 100 -0.98 -2.30 13.09
CA TRP A 100 -1.62 -3.40 12.39
C TRP A 100 -1.02 -3.60 10.99
N THR A 101 -0.94 -2.52 10.20
CA THR A 101 -0.42 -2.56 8.83
C THR A 101 1.04 -3.02 8.81
N CYS A 102 1.89 -2.39 9.63
CA CYS A 102 3.30 -2.72 9.70
C CYS A 102 3.53 -4.16 10.13
N ARG A 103 2.97 -4.59 11.27
CA ARG A 103 3.19 -5.94 11.79
C ARG A 103 2.63 -7.00 10.84
N ARG A 104 1.44 -6.78 10.25
CA ARG A 104 0.86 -7.68 9.24
C ARG A 104 1.81 -7.84 8.05
N MET A 105 2.30 -6.74 7.48
CA MET A 105 3.19 -6.80 6.32
C MET A 105 4.54 -7.45 6.65
N LEU A 106 5.12 -7.14 7.80
CA LEU A 106 6.39 -7.73 8.25
C LEU A 106 6.27 -9.23 8.57
N LEU A 107 5.10 -9.69 9.01
CA LEU A 107 4.77 -11.12 9.16
C LEU A 107 4.47 -11.81 7.81
N GLY A 108 4.39 -11.07 6.69
CA GLY A 108 3.96 -11.61 5.39
C GLY A 108 2.47 -11.94 5.33
N GLY A 109 1.68 -11.34 6.22
CA GLY A 109 0.23 -11.46 6.26
C GLY A 109 -0.42 -10.82 5.03
N LEU A 110 -1.34 -11.56 4.41
CA LEU A 110 -2.05 -11.16 3.21
C LEU A 110 -3.37 -10.47 3.55
N ALA A 111 -3.74 -9.56 2.66
CA ALA A 111 -5.02 -8.89 2.61
C ALA A 111 -5.81 -9.40 1.41
N VAL A 112 -7.10 -9.69 1.60
CA VAL A 112 -8.06 -9.83 0.51
C VAL A 112 -8.47 -8.43 0.08
N ILE A 113 -8.26 -8.12 -1.20
CA ILE A 113 -8.55 -6.83 -1.82
C ILE A 113 -9.65 -7.02 -2.87
N PRO A 114 -10.71 -6.20 -2.87
CA PRO A 114 -11.75 -6.28 -3.88
C PRO A 114 -11.25 -5.70 -5.22
N PRO A 115 -11.77 -6.15 -6.36
CA PRO A 115 -11.40 -5.65 -7.69
C PRO A 115 -11.76 -4.18 -7.90
N VAL A 116 -12.72 -3.67 -7.14
CA VAL A 116 -13.11 -2.26 -7.09
C VAL A 116 -13.16 -1.84 -5.63
N ASN A 117 -12.97 -0.55 -5.35
CA ASN A 117 -13.16 -0.03 -4.01
C ASN A 117 -14.65 -0.09 -3.61
N LEU A 118 -14.97 -0.67 -2.45
CA LEU A 118 -16.35 -0.90 -1.99
C LEU A 118 -16.77 0.09 -0.90
N VAL A 119 -15.84 0.90 -0.38
CA VAL A 119 -16.10 1.80 0.73
C VAL A 119 -15.64 3.22 0.44
N CYS A 120 -16.45 4.19 0.86
CA CYS A 120 -16.08 5.60 0.83
C CYS A 120 -15.54 6.00 2.21
N HIS A 121 -14.37 6.62 2.25
CA HIS A 121 -13.87 7.26 3.46
C HIS A 121 -14.23 8.75 3.41
N THR A 122 -15.19 9.17 4.24
CA THR A 122 -15.69 10.56 4.28
C THR A 122 -14.89 11.46 5.21
N GLY A 123 -13.83 10.93 5.84
CA GLY A 123 -12.99 11.66 6.80
C GLY A 123 -11.89 12.50 6.16
N TYR A 124 -12.00 12.90 4.90
CA TYR A 124 -11.05 13.78 4.21
C TYR A 124 -11.57 15.21 4.12
N GLY A 125 -10.67 16.18 4.10
CA GLY A 125 -10.99 17.60 3.89
C GLY A 125 -10.71 18.45 5.12
N GLY A 126 -10.85 19.77 5.00
CA GLY A 126 -10.38 20.76 5.99
C GLY A 126 -10.92 20.57 7.41
N ASP A 127 -12.10 19.95 7.55
CA ASP A 127 -12.74 19.70 8.85
C ASP A 127 -12.32 18.35 9.48
N SER A 128 -11.41 17.60 8.85
CA SER A 128 -10.93 16.31 9.35
C SER A 128 -9.90 16.45 10.47
N THR A 129 -9.99 15.58 11.47
CA THR A 129 -9.05 15.55 12.60
C THR A 129 -7.68 14.95 12.24
N HIS A 130 -7.62 14.03 11.29
CA HIS A 130 -6.40 13.29 10.92
C HIS A 130 -6.04 13.37 9.44
N HIS A 131 -6.99 13.76 8.58
CA HIS A 131 -6.79 13.90 7.14
C HIS A 131 -7.29 15.27 6.65
N ALA A 132 -6.97 16.32 7.41
CA ALA A 132 -7.30 17.72 7.14
C ALA A 132 -6.82 18.22 5.77
N ARG A 133 -5.88 17.48 5.19
CA ARG A 133 -5.22 17.79 3.94
C ARG A 133 -6.18 17.63 2.76
N ALA A 134 -6.44 18.73 2.06
CA ALA A 134 -7.33 18.75 0.90
C ALA A 134 -6.75 18.06 -0.35
N ASP A 135 -5.43 17.82 -0.40
CA ASP A 135 -4.72 17.32 -1.59
C ASP A 135 -4.35 15.81 -1.52
N HIS A 136 -5.16 15.00 -0.83
CA HIS A 136 -5.02 13.54 -0.85
C HIS A 136 -5.60 12.93 -2.14
N LEU A 137 -4.76 12.23 -2.92
CA LEU A 137 -5.21 11.43 -4.06
C LEU A 137 -6.29 10.43 -3.61
N LYS A 138 -6.06 9.75 -2.49
CA LYS A 138 -6.97 8.73 -1.93
C LYS A 138 -8.34 9.28 -1.49
N ALA A 139 -8.50 10.60 -1.35
CA ALA A 139 -9.83 11.20 -1.14
C ALA A 139 -10.72 11.05 -2.38
N HIS A 140 -10.13 10.92 -3.56
CA HIS A 140 -10.84 10.80 -4.83
C HIS A 140 -11.14 9.34 -5.24
N THR A 141 -10.77 8.35 -4.43
CA THR A 141 -10.98 6.93 -4.77
C THR A 141 -12.48 6.63 -4.92
N PRO A 142 -12.97 6.29 -6.12
CA PRO A 142 -14.39 6.07 -6.38
C PRO A 142 -14.89 4.80 -5.70
N VAL A 143 -16.18 4.72 -5.43
CA VAL A 143 -16.83 3.47 -4.99
C VAL A 143 -17.42 2.77 -6.22
N GLY A 144 -17.08 1.49 -6.39
CA GLY A 144 -17.58 0.63 -7.45
C GLY A 144 -18.59 -0.41 -6.96
N ARG A 145 -19.07 -1.24 -7.89
CA ARG A 145 -19.93 -2.40 -7.62
C ARG A 145 -19.26 -3.67 -8.10
N LEU A 146 -19.39 -4.74 -7.32
CA LEU A 146 -18.93 -6.07 -7.74
C LEU A 146 -19.84 -6.62 -8.84
N ALA A 147 -19.26 -7.41 -9.75
CA ALA A 147 -19.99 -8.06 -10.84
C ALA A 147 -20.87 -9.26 -10.38
N GLY A 148 -20.79 -9.66 -9.10
CA GLY A 148 -21.70 -10.64 -8.49
C GLY A 148 -21.34 -12.11 -8.74
N HIS A 149 -20.08 -12.44 -9.04
CA HIS A 149 -19.68 -13.84 -9.20
C HIS A 149 -19.49 -14.55 -7.84
N PRO A 150 -19.65 -15.89 -7.79
CA PRO A 150 -19.44 -16.64 -6.57
C PRO A 150 -17.98 -16.49 -6.07
N PRO A 151 -17.79 -16.30 -4.76
CA PRO A 151 -16.48 -16.06 -4.19
C PRO A 151 -15.52 -17.24 -4.42
N ARG A 152 -14.48 -17.02 -5.23
CA ARG A 152 -13.40 -17.99 -5.42
C ARG A 152 -12.31 -17.83 -4.35
N VAL A 153 -11.76 -18.95 -3.91
CA VAL A 153 -10.57 -19.00 -3.05
C VAL A 153 -9.33 -18.82 -3.92
N TRP A 154 -8.72 -17.65 -3.84
CA TRP A 154 -7.41 -17.41 -4.43
C TRP A 154 -6.32 -17.74 -3.42
N GLN A 155 -5.24 -18.39 -3.87
CA GLN A 155 -4.12 -18.75 -3.00
C GLN A 155 -2.85 -17.94 -3.32
N THR A 156 -2.69 -17.49 -4.57
CA THR A 156 -1.49 -16.77 -5.01
C THR A 156 -1.68 -15.27 -4.84
N PRO A 157 -0.81 -14.60 -4.05
CA PRO A 157 -0.83 -13.15 -3.94
C PRO A 157 -0.29 -12.47 -5.19
N ARG A 158 -0.79 -11.26 -5.46
CA ARG A 158 -0.45 -10.45 -6.64
C ARG A 158 0.63 -9.44 -6.26
N ALA A 159 1.89 -9.78 -6.51
CA ALA A 159 3.03 -8.89 -6.26
C ALA A 159 2.87 -7.54 -6.98
N GLU A 160 2.38 -7.59 -8.22
CA GLU A 160 2.10 -6.40 -9.03
C GLU A 160 1.09 -5.45 -8.36
N LEU A 161 -0.04 -5.98 -7.86
CA LEU A 161 -1.03 -5.19 -7.14
C LEU A 161 -0.41 -4.55 -5.89
N ALA A 162 0.42 -5.29 -5.17
CA ALA A 162 1.13 -4.77 -4.00
C ALA A 162 2.06 -3.61 -4.39
N ARG A 163 2.91 -3.80 -5.39
CA ARG A 163 3.85 -2.79 -5.89
C ARG A 163 3.15 -1.52 -6.33
N LEU A 164 2.10 -1.61 -7.16
CA LEU A 164 1.36 -0.43 -7.62
C LEU A 164 0.67 0.29 -6.45
N THR A 165 0.09 -0.45 -5.50
CA THR A 165 -0.52 0.12 -4.29
C THR A 165 0.52 0.89 -3.47
N ILE A 166 1.68 0.28 -3.23
CA ILE A 166 2.79 0.90 -2.48
C ILE A 166 3.29 2.17 -3.18
N LEU A 167 3.47 2.13 -4.50
CA LEU A 167 3.92 3.29 -5.26
C LEU A 167 2.89 4.43 -5.23
N LEU A 168 1.60 4.12 -5.35
CA LEU A 168 0.54 5.13 -5.21
C LEU A 168 0.55 5.75 -3.81
N ASP A 169 0.77 4.96 -2.76
CA ASP A 169 0.89 5.44 -1.38
C ASP A 169 2.07 6.39 -1.19
N TYR A 170 3.21 6.11 -1.82
CA TYR A 170 4.34 7.04 -1.80
C TYR A 170 4.09 8.30 -2.63
N LEU A 171 3.46 8.17 -3.79
CA LEU A 171 3.07 9.31 -4.63
C LEU A 171 2.11 10.25 -3.89
N ASP A 172 1.11 9.73 -3.18
CA ASP A 172 0.18 10.53 -2.37
C ASP A 172 0.91 11.36 -1.30
N ARG A 173 2.07 10.90 -0.81
CA ARG A 173 2.88 11.58 0.21
C ARG A 173 3.79 12.67 -0.37
N ILE A 174 4.04 12.69 -1.68
CA ILE A 174 4.96 13.65 -2.31
C ILE A 174 4.25 15.00 -2.50
N ARG A 175 4.64 15.98 -1.68
CA ARG A 175 4.11 17.36 -1.76
C ARG A 175 4.76 18.21 -2.85
N GLN A 176 6.00 17.91 -3.19
CA GLN A 176 6.80 18.70 -4.14
C GLN A 176 7.47 17.76 -5.15
N PRO A 177 6.74 17.31 -6.19
CA PRO A 177 7.25 16.28 -7.11
C PRO A 177 8.55 16.67 -7.81
N MET A 178 8.68 17.94 -8.23
CA MET A 178 9.91 18.43 -8.86
C MET A 178 11.11 18.50 -7.89
N ALA A 179 10.87 18.81 -6.61
CA ALA A 179 11.92 18.79 -5.60
C ALA A 179 12.37 17.34 -5.31
N ALA A 180 11.42 16.42 -5.17
CA ALA A 180 11.71 14.99 -4.99
C ALA A 180 12.50 14.42 -6.19
N ARG A 181 12.13 14.79 -7.42
CA ARG A 181 12.92 14.49 -8.63
C ARG A 181 14.34 15.07 -8.55
N ARG A 182 14.50 16.32 -8.13
CA ARG A 182 15.82 16.94 -7.98
C ARG A 182 16.68 16.16 -6.99
N ILE A 183 16.11 15.75 -5.86
CA ILE A 183 16.79 14.90 -4.86
C ILE A 183 17.16 13.56 -5.49
N TYR A 184 16.26 12.89 -6.19
CA TYR A 184 16.56 11.66 -6.92
C TYR A 184 17.78 11.82 -7.84
N ARG A 185 17.80 12.89 -8.65
CA ARG A 185 18.90 13.20 -9.60
C ARG A 185 20.24 13.50 -8.94
N THR A 186 20.28 13.86 -7.65
CA THR A 186 21.55 14.03 -6.93
C THR A 186 22.27 12.70 -6.68
N GLY A 187 21.58 11.56 -6.87
CA GLY A 187 22.14 10.24 -6.63
C GLY A 187 22.31 9.89 -5.15
N ILE A 188 21.71 10.66 -4.23
CA ILE A 188 21.82 10.42 -2.77
C ILE A 188 21.37 9.01 -2.37
N HIS A 189 20.38 8.44 -3.08
CA HIS A 189 19.90 7.07 -2.89
C HIS A 189 20.95 5.99 -3.15
N ARG A 190 22.07 6.33 -3.82
CA ARG A 190 23.18 5.40 -4.12
C ARG A 190 24.31 5.47 -3.07
N ARG A 191 24.21 6.34 -2.07
CA ARG A 191 25.29 6.56 -1.08
C ARG A 191 25.12 5.67 0.16
N PRO A 192 26.14 4.89 0.57
CA PRO A 192 26.06 3.98 1.73
C PRO A 192 25.96 4.67 3.10
N GLU A 193 26.56 5.87 3.24
CA GLU A 193 26.73 6.56 4.54
C GLU A 193 25.48 7.30 5.04
N ALA A 194 24.40 7.29 4.25
CA ALA A 194 23.13 7.86 4.68
C ALA A 194 22.44 6.91 5.68
N GLY A 195 22.93 6.80 6.91
CA GLY A 195 22.32 6.06 8.03
C GLY A 195 20.93 6.57 8.48
N ARG A 196 20.30 7.45 7.68
CA ARG A 196 18.88 7.86 7.73
C ARG A 196 18.09 7.25 6.55
N GLY A 197 18.63 6.17 5.96
CA GLY A 197 18.59 5.92 4.51
C GLY A 197 17.38 5.20 3.97
N GLU A 198 16.79 4.23 4.67
CA GLU A 198 15.72 3.42 4.07
C GLU A 198 14.41 4.20 3.95
N ALA A 199 14.02 4.97 4.97
CA ALA A 199 12.83 5.83 4.89
C ALA A 199 12.92 6.87 3.76
N VAL A 200 14.07 7.56 3.65
CA VAL A 200 14.31 8.55 2.58
C VAL A 200 14.37 7.88 1.21
N GLN A 201 15.05 6.73 1.09
CA GLN A 201 15.07 5.94 -0.14
C GLN A 201 13.68 5.44 -0.54
N ALA A 202 12.86 5.06 0.45
CA ALA A 202 11.52 4.57 0.20
C ALA A 202 10.60 5.67 -0.36
N HIS A 203 10.76 6.92 0.11
CA HIS A 203 10.11 8.08 -0.51
C HIS A 203 10.56 8.37 -1.95
N LEU A 204 11.69 7.82 -2.39
CA LEU A 204 12.16 7.90 -3.77
C LEU A 204 11.75 6.69 -4.62
N LEU A 205 11.03 5.71 -4.08
CA LEU A 205 10.58 4.53 -4.84
C LEU A 205 9.83 4.88 -6.13
N PRO A 206 8.94 5.88 -6.18
CA PRO A 206 8.31 6.27 -7.44
C PRO A 206 9.30 6.67 -8.54
N PHE A 207 10.45 7.23 -8.20
CA PHE A 207 11.49 7.63 -9.16
C PHE A 207 12.48 6.50 -9.47
N LEU A 208 12.57 5.48 -8.61
CA LEU A 208 13.32 4.25 -8.88
C LEU A 208 12.54 3.30 -9.81
N TYR A 209 11.20 3.38 -9.77
CA TYR A 209 10.28 2.57 -10.58
C TYR A 209 9.28 3.45 -11.35
N PRO A 210 9.74 4.33 -12.25
CA PRO A 210 8.89 5.37 -12.84
C PRO A 210 7.79 4.82 -13.74
N ASP A 211 8.04 3.75 -14.50
CA ASP A 211 7.02 3.14 -15.36
C ASP A 211 5.86 2.57 -14.54
N ASP A 212 6.17 1.90 -13.42
CA ASP A 212 5.14 1.37 -12.52
C ASP A 212 4.43 2.48 -11.76
N ALA A 213 5.14 3.54 -11.37
CA ALA A 213 4.54 4.70 -10.72
C ALA A 213 3.57 5.41 -11.67
N LEU A 214 3.97 5.64 -12.93
CA LEU A 214 3.11 6.18 -13.98
C LEU A 214 1.91 5.26 -14.26
N ARG A 215 2.11 3.94 -14.22
CA ARG A 215 1.02 2.98 -14.38
C ARG A 215 0.04 3.03 -13.21
N ALA A 216 0.53 3.15 -11.97
CA ALA A 216 -0.31 3.32 -10.79
C ALA A 216 -1.17 4.60 -10.88
N LEU A 217 -0.57 5.73 -11.29
CA LEU A 217 -1.29 6.97 -11.54
C LEU A 217 -2.32 6.84 -12.67
N SER A 218 -1.92 6.23 -13.79
CA SER A 218 -2.79 6.05 -14.96
C SER A 218 -4.01 5.19 -14.60
N GLN A 219 -3.78 4.11 -13.85
CA GLN A 219 -4.84 3.24 -13.38
C GLN A 219 -5.79 3.95 -12.41
N PHE A 220 -5.25 4.70 -11.46
CA PHE A 220 -6.04 5.51 -10.53
C PHE A 220 -6.87 6.57 -11.28
N LYS A 221 -6.25 7.28 -12.22
CA LYS A 221 -6.89 8.30 -13.06
C LYS A 221 -8.02 7.73 -13.91
N ALA A 222 -7.84 6.54 -14.48
CA ALA A 222 -8.82 5.91 -15.37
C ALA A 222 -10.14 5.55 -14.66
N VAL A 223 -10.10 5.30 -13.35
CA VAL A 223 -11.28 4.92 -12.58
C VAL A 223 -11.95 6.12 -11.90
N CYS A 224 -11.19 7.18 -11.63
CA CYS A 224 -11.72 8.37 -10.99
C CYS A 224 -12.51 9.26 -11.98
N PRO A 225 -13.63 9.87 -11.55
CA PRO A 225 -14.29 10.90 -12.34
C PRO A 225 -13.32 12.06 -12.64
N PRO A 226 -13.27 12.56 -13.89
CA PRO A 226 -12.46 13.71 -14.22
C PRO A 226 -12.85 14.92 -13.38
N SER A 227 -11.87 15.54 -12.70
CA SER A 227 -12.07 16.78 -11.95
C SER A 227 -10.83 17.67 -12.04
N PRO A 228 -10.99 19.02 -12.04
CA PRO A 228 -9.87 19.95 -12.00
C PRO A 228 -8.95 19.73 -10.79
N GLU A 229 -9.53 19.38 -9.64
CA GLU A 229 -8.81 19.09 -8.40
C GLU A 229 -7.87 17.90 -8.59
N LEU A 230 -8.41 16.77 -9.06
CA LEU A 230 -7.60 15.57 -9.32
C LEU A 230 -6.52 15.83 -10.39
N ALA A 231 -6.85 16.60 -11.43
CA ALA A 231 -5.87 16.97 -12.45
C ALA A 231 -4.70 17.77 -11.87
N ARG A 232 -4.96 18.73 -10.96
CA ARG A 232 -3.91 19.50 -10.26
C ARG A 232 -3.00 18.62 -9.39
N LEU A 233 -3.52 17.52 -8.84
CA LEU A 233 -2.73 16.57 -8.06
C LEU A 233 -1.87 15.67 -8.96
N LEU A 234 -2.43 15.15 -10.04
CA LEU A 234 -1.77 14.17 -10.90
C LEU A 234 -0.73 14.79 -11.84
N GLN A 235 -1.01 15.95 -12.46
CA GLN A 235 -0.14 16.53 -13.48
C GLN A 235 1.31 16.77 -13.00
N PRO A 236 1.56 17.34 -11.81
CA PRO A 236 2.93 17.56 -11.35
C PRO A 236 3.67 16.24 -11.05
N LEU A 237 2.96 15.22 -10.59
CA LEU A 237 3.52 13.87 -10.37
C LEU A 237 3.89 13.21 -11.69
N GLU A 238 2.98 13.21 -12.67
CA GLU A 238 3.20 12.69 -14.02
C GLU A 238 4.41 13.39 -14.66
N ALA A 239 4.46 14.73 -14.64
CA ALA A 239 5.57 15.50 -15.21
C ALA A 239 6.93 15.23 -14.53
N ALA A 240 6.94 15.00 -13.21
CA ALA A 240 8.16 14.67 -12.48
C ALA A 240 8.67 13.25 -12.81
N LEU A 241 7.78 12.32 -13.16
CA LEU A 241 8.16 10.94 -13.52
C LEU A 241 8.56 10.81 -14.99
N THR A 242 7.88 11.49 -15.92
CA THR A 242 8.17 11.40 -17.36
C THR A 242 9.45 12.13 -17.78
N SER A 243 9.97 13.00 -16.93
CA SER A 243 11.16 13.82 -17.23
C SER A 243 12.45 13.27 -16.62
N LEU A 244 12.50 12.00 -16.22
CA LEU A 244 13.65 11.38 -15.54
C LEU A 244 14.86 11.13 -16.45
#